data_AF-A0A6P5LLV0-F1
#
_entry.id   AF-A0A6P5LLV0-F1
#
_cell.length_a   1.000
_cell.length_b   1.000
_cell.length_c   1.000
_cell.angle_alpha   90.00
_cell.angle_beta   90.00
_cell.angle_gamma   90.00
#
_symmetry.space_group_name_H-M   'P 1'
#
loop_
_entity.id
_entity.type
_entity.pdbx_description
1 polymer ?
#
loop_
_entity_poly.entity_id
_entity_poly.type
_entity_poly.pdbx_seq_one_letter_code
_entity_poly.pdbx_strand_id
1 'polypeptide(L)'
;MASRAVGELRGRRPETVVRGEAIETDSAASSSEEELYLGSAPPCRGRPTGLRVAGEAPETDSEEEPATLVAHADLPPLVVVRGAEWAEEEAPAEAALPASGRASLLQHRLAESQARLGHDVSAAVRAVYRRAGLDVAGLAARLAAAQAVGLAAAHSIRLARSDLCSLAERLDIVASCRLLPDIQSPAEPGPSPRA
;
A
#
# COMPACT_ATOMS: atom_id res chain seq x y z
N MET A 1 28.47 58.69 -24.39
CA MET A 1 27.62 59.42 -23.43
C MET A 1 26.57 58.46 -22.91
N ALA A 2 26.57 58.20 -21.60
CA ALA A 2 25.70 57.24 -20.95
C ALA A 2 24.39 57.91 -20.52
N SER A 3 23.26 57.45 -21.05
CA SER A 3 21.94 57.80 -20.50
C SER A 3 21.55 56.83 -19.42
N ARG A 4 21.21 57.40 -18.26
CA ARG A 4 20.81 56.73 -17.04
C ARG A 4 19.27 56.79 -16.92
N ALA A 5 18.72 55.61 -16.68
CA ALA A 5 17.57 55.26 -15.84
C ALA A 5 16.16 55.84 -16.09
N VAL A 6 15.21 54.91 -15.92
CA VAL A 6 13.91 54.95 -15.20
C VAL A 6 12.91 54.24 -16.11
N GLY A 7 12.29 53.12 -15.78
CA GLY A 7 12.08 52.43 -14.51
C GLY A 7 10.66 51.87 -14.58
N GLU A 8 10.46 50.58 -14.33
CA GLU A 8 9.15 50.10 -13.87
C GLU A 8 9.33 48.81 -13.07
N LEU A 9 8.94 48.93 -11.80
CA LEU A 9 8.86 47.88 -10.80
C LEU A 9 7.52 47.15 -10.99
N ARG A 10 7.55 45.83 -11.17
CA ARG A 10 6.45 44.97 -10.72
C ARG A 10 6.98 43.89 -9.78
N GLY A 11 6.78 44.20 -8.49
CA GLY A 11 6.66 43.33 -7.32
C GLY A 11 7.29 41.93 -7.37
N ARG A 12 8.55 41.84 -6.90
CA ARG A 12 9.08 40.58 -6.39
C ARG A 12 8.74 40.52 -4.90
N ARG A 13 7.78 39.66 -4.52
CA ARG A 13 7.58 39.31 -3.10
C ARG A 13 8.78 38.44 -2.65
N PRO A 14 9.33 38.63 -1.45
CA PRO A 14 10.36 37.75 -0.93
C PRO A 14 9.73 36.39 -0.60
N GLU A 15 10.21 35.37 -1.30
CA GLU A 15 9.84 33.98 -1.11
C GLU A 15 10.56 33.45 0.13
N THR A 16 9.85 33.33 1.26
CA THR A 16 10.36 32.65 2.44
C THR A 16 10.18 31.15 2.24
N VAL A 17 11.16 30.50 1.62
CA VAL A 17 11.20 29.04 1.48
C VAL A 17 11.78 28.44 2.76
N VAL A 18 10.94 27.76 3.54
CA VAL A 18 11.39 26.88 4.62
C VAL A 18 11.82 25.56 3.97
N ARG A 19 13.07 25.14 4.16
CA ARG A 19 13.57 23.85 3.64
C ARG A 19 12.86 22.71 4.38
N GLY A 20 11.93 22.03 3.71
CA GLY A 20 11.35 20.78 4.21
C GLY A 20 9.90 20.48 3.79
N GLU A 21 9.16 21.43 3.21
CA GLU A 21 7.75 21.21 2.86
C GLU A 21 7.56 20.89 1.37
N ALA A 22 6.67 19.94 1.07
CA ALA A 22 6.36 19.48 -0.27
C ALA A 22 5.44 20.48 -1.00
N ILE A 23 5.75 20.78 -2.27
CA ILE A 23 4.88 21.54 -3.16
C ILE A 23 3.71 20.65 -3.58
N GLU A 24 2.50 21.00 -3.15
CA GLU A 24 1.27 20.45 -3.70
C GLU A 24 0.91 21.23 -4.98
N THR A 25 0.98 20.55 -6.12
CA THR A 25 0.45 21.03 -7.40
C THR A 25 -1.01 20.59 -7.53
N ASP A 26 -1.96 21.50 -7.33
CA ASP A 26 -3.39 21.28 -7.57
C ASP A 26 -3.73 21.46 -9.05
N SER A 27 -3.33 20.48 -9.87
CA SER A 27 -3.85 20.40 -11.23
C SER A 27 -5.23 19.74 -11.23
N ALA A 28 -6.27 20.58 -11.26
CA ALA A 28 -7.63 20.20 -11.55
C ALA A 28 -7.79 19.67 -12.98
N ALA A 29 -8.25 18.42 -13.13
CA ALA A 29 -8.99 17.94 -14.31
C ALA A 29 -9.63 16.57 -14.04
N SER A 30 -10.95 16.58 -13.80
CA SER A 30 -11.96 15.73 -14.45
C SER A 30 -11.64 14.24 -14.72
N SER A 31 -12.18 13.34 -13.89
CA SER A 31 -12.92 12.17 -14.41
C SER A 31 -13.90 11.65 -13.35
N SER A 32 -15.18 11.81 -13.66
CA SER A 32 -16.33 11.19 -13.02
C SER A 32 -16.61 9.83 -13.65
N GLU A 33 -16.59 8.75 -12.89
CA GLU A 33 -17.41 7.56 -13.16
C GLU A 33 -17.52 6.63 -11.93
N GLU A 34 -18.78 6.39 -11.55
CA GLU A 34 -19.36 5.28 -10.79
C GLU A 34 -18.58 4.63 -9.61
N GLU A 35 -18.94 5.01 -8.38
CA GLU A 35 -18.79 4.12 -7.21
C GLU A 35 -19.84 3.00 -7.27
N LEU A 36 -19.46 1.83 -7.77
CA LEU A 36 -20.24 0.61 -7.57
C LEU A 36 -19.99 0.07 -6.15
N TYR A 37 -20.86 0.46 -5.22
CA TYR A 37 -21.07 -0.22 -3.95
C TYR A 37 -21.59 -1.65 -4.22
N LEU A 38 -20.68 -2.59 -4.47
CA LEU A 38 -20.95 -4.01 -4.32
C LEU A 38 -20.84 -4.37 -2.84
N GLY A 39 -21.89 -3.99 -2.10
CA GLY A 39 -22.17 -4.51 -0.78
C GLY A 39 -22.46 -6.01 -0.87
N SER A 40 -21.47 -6.83 -0.57
CA SER A 40 -21.67 -8.24 -0.21
C SER A 40 -21.58 -8.37 1.31
N ALA A 41 -22.63 -7.92 2.00
CA ALA A 41 -22.90 -8.33 3.37
C ALA A 41 -23.99 -9.41 3.35
N PRO A 42 -23.75 -10.63 3.88
CA PRO A 42 -24.83 -11.59 4.07
C PRO A 42 -25.79 -11.09 5.17
N PRO A 43 -27.11 -11.33 5.04
CA PRO A 43 -28.05 -11.00 6.11
C PRO A 43 -27.97 -12.09 7.19
N CYS A 44 -27.01 -11.96 8.10
CA CYS A 44 -27.05 -12.71 9.35
C CYS A 44 -28.00 -11.99 10.31
N ARG A 45 -29.28 -12.32 10.18
CA ARG A 45 -30.26 -12.19 11.26
C ARG A 45 -29.75 -13.00 12.45
N GLY A 46 -29.19 -12.31 13.44
CA GLY A 46 -28.72 -12.93 14.67
C GLY A 46 -27.78 -12.00 15.39
N ARG A 47 -28.30 -11.36 16.44
CA ARG A 47 -27.56 -10.65 17.49
C ARG A 47 -26.24 -11.40 17.75
N PRO A 48 -25.05 -10.78 17.62
CA PRO A 48 -23.83 -11.40 18.11
C PRO A 48 -23.93 -11.39 19.64
N THR A 49 -24.41 -12.49 20.20
CA THR A 49 -24.11 -12.87 21.58
C THR A 49 -22.60 -12.87 21.70
N GLY A 50 -22.09 -12.01 22.57
CA GLY A 50 -20.67 -11.77 22.79
C GLY A 50 -19.87 -13.07 22.86
N LEU A 51 -18.70 -13.05 22.22
CA LEU A 51 -17.67 -14.06 22.35
C LEU A 51 -17.29 -14.19 23.83
N ARG A 52 -17.81 -15.19 24.54
CA ARG A 52 -17.45 -15.42 25.94
C ARG A 52 -15.98 -15.82 26.01
N VAL A 53 -15.16 -14.98 26.63
CA VAL A 53 -13.78 -15.31 26.98
C VAL A 53 -13.82 -16.26 28.18
N ALA A 54 -13.01 -17.32 28.16
CA ALA A 54 -12.88 -18.22 29.31
C ALA A 54 -12.33 -17.42 30.51
N GLY A 55 -13.20 -17.12 31.47
CA GLY A 55 -12.89 -16.29 32.65
C GLY A 55 -13.72 -15.02 32.79
N GLU A 56 -14.55 -14.65 31.81
CA GLU A 56 -15.47 -13.52 31.96
C GLU A 56 -16.72 -13.90 32.76
N ALA A 57 -16.97 -13.15 33.85
CA ALA A 57 -18.22 -13.21 34.59
C ALA A 57 -19.36 -12.61 33.76
N PRO A 58 -20.55 -13.23 33.70
CA PRO A 58 -21.68 -12.65 32.98
C PRO A 58 -22.09 -11.31 33.59
N GLU A 59 -22.31 -10.31 32.74
CA GLU A 59 -22.96 -9.05 33.13
C GLU A 59 -24.40 -9.35 33.59
N THR A 60 -24.67 -9.08 34.87
CA THR A 60 -26.00 -9.16 35.47
C THR A 60 -26.73 -7.85 35.20
N ASP A 61 -27.51 -7.80 34.12
CA ASP A 61 -28.52 -6.74 33.92
C ASP A 61 -29.80 -7.16 34.65
N SER A 62 -30.09 -6.50 35.76
CA SER A 62 -31.35 -6.65 36.49
C SER A 62 -31.68 -5.32 37.16
N GLU A 63 -32.43 -4.48 36.45
CA GLU A 63 -33.28 -3.48 37.09
C GLU A 63 -34.41 -4.19 37.83
N GLU A 64 -34.22 -4.44 39.13
CA GLU A 64 -35.31 -4.49 40.11
C GLU A 64 -34.73 -4.30 41.52
N GLU A 65 -35.33 -3.38 42.27
CA GLU A 65 -34.96 -2.95 43.63
C GLU A 65 -34.96 -4.10 44.67
N PRO A 66 -34.29 -3.91 45.83
CA PRO A 66 -33.58 -4.99 46.52
C PRO A 66 -34.50 -5.90 47.37
N ALA A 67 -34.62 -7.16 46.96
CA ALA A 67 -35.05 -8.23 47.85
C ALA A 67 -33.85 -8.73 48.67
N THR A 68 -33.71 -8.18 49.87
CA THR A 68 -33.09 -8.81 51.06
C THR A 68 -31.82 -9.62 50.81
N LEU A 69 -30.68 -8.94 51.04
CA LEU A 69 -29.40 -9.56 51.35
C LEU A 69 -29.61 -10.75 52.28
N VAL A 70 -29.50 -11.96 51.75
CA VAL A 70 -29.27 -13.14 52.57
C VAL A 70 -27.91 -12.91 53.22
N ALA A 71 -27.97 -12.51 54.49
CA ALA A 71 -26.81 -12.25 55.31
C ALA A 71 -25.92 -13.49 55.32
N HIS A 72 -24.74 -13.40 54.69
CA HIS A 72 -23.64 -14.28 55.02
C HIS A 72 -23.27 -14.00 56.48
N ALA A 73 -23.78 -14.83 57.39
CA ALA A 73 -23.73 -14.65 58.84
C ALA A 73 -22.32 -14.79 59.46
N ASP A 74 -21.28 -14.98 58.64
CA ASP A 74 -19.92 -15.31 59.08
C ASP A 74 -18.87 -14.23 58.77
N LEU A 75 -19.27 -13.06 58.26
CA LEU A 75 -18.35 -11.96 58.06
C LEU A 75 -18.47 -10.93 59.20
N PRO A 76 -17.41 -10.68 59.99
CA PRO A 76 -17.45 -9.63 60.99
C PRO A 76 -17.71 -8.28 60.31
N PRO A 77 -18.51 -7.40 60.94
CA PRO A 77 -18.91 -6.14 60.34
C PRO A 77 -17.68 -5.29 59.98
N LEU A 78 -17.64 -4.80 58.75
CA LEU A 78 -16.65 -3.83 58.28
C LEU A 78 -16.82 -2.53 59.06
N VAL A 79 -15.95 -2.30 60.04
CA VAL A 79 -15.87 -1.04 60.78
C VAL A 79 -15.10 -0.04 59.90
N VAL A 80 -15.82 0.88 59.27
CA VAL A 80 -15.21 2.01 58.58
C VAL A 80 -14.89 3.08 59.63
N VAL A 81 -13.66 3.09 60.14
CA VAL A 81 -13.14 4.21 60.93
C VAL A 81 -12.83 5.34 59.98
N ARG A 82 -13.76 6.28 59.81
CA ARG A 82 -13.44 7.58 59.22
C ARG A 82 -12.83 8.44 60.31
N GLY A 83 -11.50 8.38 60.42
CA GLY A 83 -10.77 9.36 61.21
C GLY A 83 -10.91 10.75 60.57
N ALA A 84 -10.95 11.79 61.39
CA ALA A 84 -11.05 13.17 60.92
C ALA A 84 -9.77 13.64 60.20
N GLU A 85 -8.74 12.80 60.10
CA GLU A 85 -7.49 13.06 59.38
C GLU A 85 -7.59 12.99 57.84
N TRP A 86 -8.70 12.52 57.26
CA TRP A 86 -8.87 12.47 55.79
C TRP A 86 -9.52 13.73 55.20
N ALA A 87 -9.66 14.79 56.00
CA ALA A 87 -10.30 16.05 55.62
C ALA A 87 -9.32 17.23 55.55
N GLU A 88 -8.01 16.98 55.49
CA GLU A 88 -7.06 18.00 55.06
C GLU A 88 -6.78 17.82 53.57
N GLU A 89 -7.14 18.88 52.84
CA GLU A 89 -6.74 19.21 51.49
C GLU A 89 -5.33 18.70 51.19
N GLU A 90 -5.22 17.73 50.28
CA GLU A 90 -3.98 17.18 49.78
C GLU A 90 -3.22 18.30 49.03
N ALA A 91 -2.45 19.09 49.78
CA ALA A 91 -1.33 19.84 49.23
C ALA A 91 -0.49 18.84 48.42
N PRO A 92 -0.02 19.18 47.20
CA PRO A 92 0.66 18.22 46.35
C PRO A 92 1.87 17.71 47.12
N ALA A 93 1.78 16.46 47.58
CA ALA A 93 2.88 15.81 48.25
C ALA A 93 4.06 15.89 47.30
N GLU A 94 5.07 16.68 47.68
CA GLU A 94 6.39 16.69 47.06
C GLU A 94 6.75 15.24 46.77
N ALA A 95 6.91 14.94 45.48
CA ALA A 95 7.10 13.62 44.91
C ALA A 95 7.60 12.63 45.96
N ALA A 96 6.67 11.89 46.57
CA ALA A 96 7.01 10.80 47.46
C ALA A 96 7.79 9.81 46.61
N LEU A 97 9.11 9.94 46.64
CA LEU A 97 10.06 9.00 46.08
C LEU A 97 9.58 7.63 46.53
N PRO A 98 9.26 6.70 45.61
CA PRO A 98 8.65 5.43 46.00
C PRO A 98 9.54 4.77 47.04
N ALA A 99 8.99 4.58 48.23
CA ALA A 99 9.68 3.95 49.34
C ALA A 99 10.09 2.54 48.90
N SER A 100 11.39 2.38 48.67
CA SER A 100 12.07 1.22 48.07
C SER A 100 11.81 1.06 46.56
N GLY A 101 12.89 0.88 45.80
CA GLY A 101 12.90 0.71 44.34
C GLY A 101 12.28 -0.60 43.82
N ARG A 102 11.10 -0.95 44.31
CA ARG A 102 10.31 -2.09 43.85
C ARG A 102 9.12 -1.56 43.06
N ALA A 103 9.17 -1.76 41.75
CA ALA A 103 8.04 -1.47 40.88
C ALA A 103 6.81 -2.28 41.31
N SER A 104 5.62 -1.70 41.20
CA SER A 104 4.37 -2.41 41.48
C SER A 104 4.19 -3.58 40.50
N LEU A 105 3.42 -4.61 40.89
CA LEU A 105 3.13 -5.75 40.01
C LEU A 105 2.50 -5.29 38.68
N LEU A 106 1.66 -4.26 38.73
CA LEU A 106 1.07 -3.65 37.54
C LEU A 106 2.15 -3.03 36.64
N GLN A 107 3.10 -2.30 37.20
CA GLN A 107 4.23 -1.75 36.44
C GLN A 107 5.07 -2.85 35.81
N HIS A 108 5.31 -3.95 36.53
CA HIS A 108 6.04 -5.10 35.99
C HIS A 108 5.29 -5.78 34.83
N ARG A 109 3.98 -6.02 34.98
CA ARG A 109 3.15 -6.63 33.92
C ARG A 109 2.99 -5.73 32.70
N LEU A 110 2.88 -4.43 32.91
CA LEU A 110 2.86 -3.45 31.81
C LEU A 110 4.18 -3.46 31.04
N ALA A 111 5.31 -3.46 31.75
CA ALA A 111 6.62 -3.53 31.10
C ALA A 111 6.79 -4.85 30.31
N GLU A 112 6.32 -5.97 30.87
CA GLU A 112 6.34 -7.26 30.18
C GLU A 112 5.47 -7.27 28.91
N SER A 113 4.24 -6.75 28.99
CA SER A 113 3.33 -6.70 27.84
C SER A 113 3.82 -5.73 26.76
N GLN A 114 4.37 -4.58 27.14
CA GLN A 114 5.00 -3.64 26.21
C GLN A 114 6.20 -4.26 25.49
N ALA A 115 7.03 -5.04 26.18
CA ALA A 115 8.15 -5.74 25.57
C ALA A 115 7.68 -6.79 24.55
N ARG A 116 6.65 -7.59 24.90
CA ARG A 116 6.05 -8.57 23.98
C ARG A 116 5.44 -7.90 22.75
N LEU A 117 4.61 -6.87 22.96
CA LEU A 117 4.00 -6.11 21.88
C LEU A 117 5.06 -5.48 20.97
N GLY A 118 6.10 -4.86 21.54
CA GLY A 118 7.19 -4.26 20.78
C GLY A 118 7.94 -5.30 19.93
N HIS A 119 8.17 -6.48 20.49
CA HIS A 119 8.76 -7.60 19.74
C HIS A 119 7.86 -8.03 18.57
N ASP A 120 6.56 -8.28 18.83
CA ASP A 120 5.61 -8.76 17.85
C ASP A 120 5.40 -7.76 16.70
N VAL A 121 5.25 -6.47 17.02
CA VAL A 121 5.18 -5.40 16.02
C VAL A 121 6.47 -5.36 15.19
N SER A 122 7.64 -5.43 15.84
CA SER A 122 8.91 -5.42 15.12
C SER A 122 9.08 -6.65 14.21
N ALA A 123 8.60 -7.81 14.64
CA ALA A 123 8.64 -9.05 13.86
C ALA A 123 7.69 -8.99 12.67
N ALA A 124 6.46 -8.52 12.88
CA ALA A 124 5.45 -8.35 11.83
C ALA A 124 5.93 -7.36 10.75
N VAL A 125 6.43 -6.20 11.15
CA VAL A 125 6.97 -5.19 10.22
C VAL A 125 8.14 -5.76 9.42
N ARG A 126 9.12 -6.39 10.10
CA ARG A 126 10.26 -7.02 9.41
C ARG A 126 9.82 -8.13 8.45
N ALA A 127 8.80 -8.90 8.79
CA ALA A 127 8.29 -9.96 7.92
C ALA A 127 7.67 -9.39 6.65
N VAL A 128 6.86 -8.34 6.76
CA VAL A 128 6.25 -7.64 5.61
C VAL A 128 7.32 -7.07 4.69
N TYR A 129 8.29 -6.31 5.22
CA TYR A 129 9.37 -5.73 4.40
C TYR A 129 10.27 -6.80 3.77
N ARG A 130 10.59 -7.87 4.50
CA ARG A 130 11.36 -8.99 3.95
C ARG A 130 10.61 -9.64 2.80
N ARG A 131 9.30 -9.89 2.95
CA ARG A 131 8.48 -10.49 1.91
C ARG A 131 8.40 -9.59 0.68
N ALA A 132 8.10 -8.31 0.88
CA ALA A 132 8.08 -7.33 -0.20
C ALA A 132 9.45 -7.25 -0.92
N GLY A 133 10.56 -7.30 -0.18
CA GLY A 133 11.90 -7.33 -0.76
C GLY A 133 12.17 -8.56 -1.62
N LEU A 134 11.72 -9.74 -1.18
CA LEU A 134 11.81 -10.97 -1.97
C LEU A 134 10.95 -10.90 -3.24
N ASP A 135 9.74 -10.35 -3.14
CA ASP A 135 8.84 -10.20 -4.29
C ASP A 135 9.42 -9.20 -5.32
N VAL A 136 9.98 -8.07 -4.86
CA VAL A 136 10.69 -7.10 -5.72
C VAL A 136 11.91 -7.73 -6.38
N ALA A 137 12.71 -8.49 -5.64
CA ALA A 137 13.86 -9.19 -6.19
C ALA A 137 13.44 -10.23 -7.25
N GLY A 138 12.34 -10.95 -7.01
CA GLY A 138 11.75 -11.89 -7.97
C GLY A 138 11.28 -11.19 -9.26
N LEU A 139 10.60 -10.05 -9.13
CA LEU A 139 10.18 -9.25 -10.28
C LEU A 139 11.37 -8.69 -11.07
N ALA A 140 12.40 -8.19 -10.38
CA ALA A 140 13.62 -7.71 -11.01
C ALA A 140 14.34 -8.83 -11.79
N ALA A 141 14.41 -10.04 -11.23
CA ALA A 141 14.99 -11.20 -11.92
C ALA A 141 14.18 -11.59 -13.17
N ARG A 142 12.85 -11.58 -13.09
CA ARG A 142 11.98 -11.84 -14.25
C ARG A 142 12.13 -10.78 -15.34
N LEU A 143 12.26 -9.52 -14.95
CA LEU A 143 12.50 -8.42 -15.88
C LEU A 143 13.87 -8.56 -16.57
N ALA A 144 14.93 -8.90 -15.83
CA ALA A 144 16.25 -9.15 -16.41
C ALA A 144 16.22 -10.32 -17.41
N ALA A 145 15.51 -11.42 -17.08
CA ALA A 145 15.31 -12.54 -17.99
C ALA A 145 14.54 -12.12 -19.26
N ALA A 146 13.47 -11.33 -19.11
CA ALA A 146 12.71 -10.80 -20.24
C ALA A 146 13.55 -9.87 -21.13
N GLN A 147 14.41 -9.04 -20.54
CA GLN A 147 15.33 -8.18 -21.28
C GLN A 147 16.35 -8.98 -22.08
N ALA A 148 16.90 -10.06 -21.51
CA ALA A 148 17.82 -10.94 -22.23
C ALA A 148 17.15 -11.58 -23.47
N VAL A 149 15.91 -12.06 -23.31
CA VAL A 149 15.11 -12.59 -24.43
C VAL A 149 14.83 -11.50 -25.47
N GLY A 150 14.46 -10.29 -25.03
CA GLY A 150 14.20 -9.16 -25.92
C GLY A 150 15.43 -8.76 -26.74
N LEU A 151 16.61 -8.74 -26.13
CA LEU A 151 17.87 -8.45 -26.83
C LEU A 151 18.23 -9.54 -27.84
N ALA A 152 18.03 -10.82 -27.49
CA ALA A 152 18.24 -11.93 -28.40
C ALA A 152 17.30 -11.85 -29.62
N ALA A 153 16.01 -11.58 -29.38
CA ALA A 153 15.03 -11.38 -30.45
C ALA A 153 15.36 -10.16 -31.34
N ALA A 154 15.79 -9.05 -30.73
CA ALA A 154 16.22 -7.88 -31.49
C ALA A 154 17.45 -8.19 -32.37
N HIS A 155 18.37 -9.03 -31.89
CA HIS A 155 19.50 -9.49 -32.68
C HIS A 155 19.08 -10.39 -33.85
N SER A 156 18.20 -11.36 -33.62
CA SER A 156 17.71 -12.24 -34.69
C SER A 156 16.95 -11.46 -35.77
N ILE A 157 16.17 -10.45 -35.39
CA ILE A 157 15.48 -9.56 -36.36
C ILE A 157 16.50 -8.78 -37.20
N ARG A 158 17.58 -8.26 -36.59
CA ARG A 158 18.63 -7.56 -37.34
C ARG A 158 19.33 -8.48 -38.35
N LEU A 159 19.62 -9.72 -37.96
CA LEU A 159 20.19 -10.73 -38.87
C LEU A 159 19.23 -11.03 -40.02
N ALA A 160 17.96 -11.38 -39.72
CA ALA A 160 16.95 -11.67 -40.74
C ALA A 160 16.77 -10.50 -41.71
N ARG A 161 16.77 -9.25 -41.20
CA ARG A 161 16.73 -8.05 -42.05
C ARG A 161 17.94 -7.96 -42.99
N SER A 162 19.15 -8.21 -42.47
CA SER A 162 20.37 -8.22 -43.28
C SER A 162 20.31 -9.27 -44.39
N ASP A 163 19.84 -10.48 -44.06
CA ASP A 163 19.69 -11.57 -45.02
C ASP A 163 18.68 -11.23 -46.11
N LEU A 164 17.53 -10.64 -45.73
CA LEU A 164 16.51 -10.19 -46.68
C LEU A 164 17.02 -9.08 -47.60
N CYS A 165 17.82 -8.13 -47.08
CA CYS A 165 18.46 -7.11 -47.91
C CYS A 165 19.43 -7.74 -48.92
N SER A 166 20.27 -8.68 -48.49
CA SER A 166 21.18 -9.39 -49.41
C SER A 166 20.43 -10.22 -50.45
N LEU A 167 19.33 -10.85 -50.06
CA LEU A 167 18.48 -11.60 -50.99
C LEU A 167 17.81 -10.67 -52.01
N ALA A 168 17.35 -9.50 -51.58
CA ALA A 168 16.78 -8.49 -52.47
C ALA A 168 17.80 -8.00 -53.50
N GLU A 169 19.05 -7.72 -53.10
CA GLU A 169 20.13 -7.34 -54.02
C GLU A 169 20.43 -8.44 -55.05
N ARG A 170 20.45 -9.70 -54.62
CA ARG A 170 20.66 -10.84 -55.54
C ARG A 170 19.50 -11.01 -56.52
N LEU A 171 18.27 -10.84 -56.06
CA LEU A 171 17.09 -10.89 -56.93
C LEU A 171 17.09 -9.75 -57.94
N ASP A 172 17.52 -8.55 -57.56
CA ASP A 172 17.66 -7.43 -58.48
C ASP A 172 18.66 -7.75 -59.61
N ILE A 173 19.81 -8.35 -59.27
CA ILE A 173 20.77 -8.85 -60.27
C ILE A 173 20.10 -9.87 -61.20
N VAL A 174 19.44 -10.91 -60.66
CA VAL A 174 18.80 -11.96 -61.48
C VAL A 174 17.70 -11.38 -62.38
N ALA A 175 16.88 -10.46 -61.87
CA ALA A 175 15.84 -9.77 -62.63
C ALA A 175 16.44 -8.90 -63.74
N SER A 176 17.54 -8.20 -63.47
CA SER A 176 18.25 -7.37 -64.46
C SER A 176 18.81 -8.19 -65.62
N CYS A 177 19.20 -9.44 -65.38
CA CYS A 177 19.80 -10.29 -66.40
C CYS A 177 18.81 -10.82 -67.45
N ARG A 178 17.49 -10.56 -67.35
CA ARG A 178 16.45 -11.05 -68.29
C ARG A 178 16.62 -12.53 -68.67
N LEU A 179 17.02 -13.36 -67.70
CA LEU A 179 17.31 -14.78 -67.91
C LEU A 179 16.05 -15.64 -68.05
N LEU A 180 14.87 -15.08 -67.78
CA LEU A 180 13.59 -15.75 -67.97
C LEU A 180 13.13 -15.54 -69.42
N PRO A 181 12.93 -16.62 -70.21
CA PRO A 181 12.39 -16.49 -71.55
C PRO A 181 10.98 -15.92 -71.49
N ASP A 182 10.71 -14.96 -72.38
CA ASP A 182 9.39 -14.35 -72.53
C ASP A 182 8.46 -15.40 -73.18
N ILE A 183 7.74 -16.17 -72.36
CA ILE A 183 6.80 -17.18 -72.85
C ILE A 183 5.52 -16.45 -73.27
N GLN A 184 5.49 -15.97 -74.53
CA GLN A 184 4.22 -15.55 -75.10
C GLN A 184 3.32 -16.78 -75.21
N SER A 185 2.22 -16.80 -74.44
CA SER A 185 1.15 -17.76 -74.69
C SER A 185 0.70 -17.60 -76.14
N PRO A 186 0.60 -18.68 -76.94
CA PRO A 186 0.17 -18.56 -78.32
C PRO A 186 -1.17 -17.83 -78.35
N ALA A 187 -1.21 -16.73 -79.09
CA ALA A 187 -2.42 -15.94 -79.30
C ALA A 187 -3.57 -16.86 -79.70
N GLU A 188 -4.70 -16.75 -78.98
CA GLU A 188 -5.95 -17.43 -79.32
C GLU A 188 -6.22 -17.31 -80.83
N PRO A 189 -6.43 -18.42 -81.56
CA PRO A 189 -6.74 -18.37 -82.97
C PRO A 189 -8.08 -17.64 -83.14
N GLY A 190 -8.02 -16.45 -83.75
CA GLY A 190 -9.19 -15.66 -84.09
C GLY A 190 -10.22 -16.48 -84.89
N PRO A 191 -11.52 -16.17 -84.75
CA PRO A 191 -12.59 -17.00 -85.30
C PRO A 191 -12.48 -17.12 -86.82
N SER A 192 -12.34 -18.36 -87.31
CA SER A 192 -12.34 -18.69 -88.73
C SER A 192 -13.63 -18.20 -89.40
N PRO A 193 -13.56 -17.62 -90.61
CA PRO A 193 -14.77 -17.19 -91.33
C PRO A 193 -15.58 -18.43 -91.72
N ARG A 194 -16.86 -18.44 -91.33
CA ARG A 194 -17.83 -19.45 -91.78
C ARG A 194 -18.13 -19.21 -93.27
N ALA A 195 -17.88 -20.24 -94.07
CA ALA A 195 -18.34 -20.35 -95.45
C ALA A 195 -19.86 -20.61 -95.51
#